data_AF-A0A660V6U2-F1
#
_entry.id   AF-A0A660V6U2-F1
#
_cell.length_a   1.000
_cell.length_b   1.000
_cell.length_c   1.000
_cell.angle_alpha   90.00
_cell.angle_beta   90.00
_cell.angle_gamma   90.00
#
_symmetry.space_group_name_H-M   'P 1'
#
loop_
_entity.id
_entity.type
_entity.pdbx_description
1 polymer ?
#
loop_
_entity_poly.entity_id
_entity_poly.type
_entity_poly.pdbx_seq_one_letter_code
_entity_poly.pdbx_strand_id
1 'polypeptide(L)' 'MRLHKKIILFGGSFDPIHTGHLRVAHHAMGELAADEAIFIPARRSPHKSEMPTPGGHRFA' A
#
# COMPACT_ATOMS: atom_id res chain seq x y z
N MET A 1 22.91 10.11 11.22
CA MET A 1 21.52 10.44 10.83
C MET A 1 21.46 10.45 9.31
N ARG A 2 20.52 9.73 8.67
CA ARG A 2 20.36 9.80 7.20
C ARG A 2 19.76 11.16 6.84
N LEU A 3 20.35 11.83 5.85
CA LEU A 3 19.89 13.14 5.34
C LEU A 3 18.60 13.03 4.51
N HIS A 4 18.26 11.83 4.00
CA HIS A 4 17.08 11.59 3.19
C HIS A 4 16.32 10.37 3.71
N LYS A 5 14.99 10.50 3.86
CA LYS A 5 14.10 9.39 4.15
C LYS A 5 13.87 8.55 2.89
N LYS A 6 14.01 7.24 3.01
CA LYS A 6 13.62 6.27 1.98
C LYS A 6 12.18 5.82 2.25
N ILE A 7 11.30 6.13 1.32
CA ILE A 7 9.86 5.85 1.43
C ILE A 7 9.46 4.83 0.38
N ILE A 8 8.72 3.80 0.78
CA ILE A 8 8.05 2.86 -0.12
C ILE A 8 6.65 3.37 -0.41
N LEU A 9 6.25 3.41 -1.68
CA LEU A 9 4.87 3.65 -2.08
C LEU A 9 4.24 2.33 -2.50
N PHE A 10 3.26 1.85 -1.74
CA PHE A 10 2.62 0.56 -1.99
C PHE A 10 1.19 0.74 -2.46
N GLY A 11 1.01 0.66 -3.78
CA GLY A 11 -0.29 0.80 -4.43
C GLY A 11 -1.08 -0.51 -4.47
N GLY A 12 -2.40 -0.42 -4.30
CA GLY A 12 -3.30 -1.57 -4.39
C GLY A 12 -4.76 -1.17 -4.29
N SER A 13 -5.69 -2.04 -4.71
CA SER A 13 -7.12 -1.79 -4.49
C SER A 13 -7.49 -1.80 -3.01
N PHE A 14 -6.84 -2.68 -2.23
CA PHE A 14 -7.09 -2.92 -0.80
C PHE A 14 -8.59 -3.07 -0.50
N ASP A 15 -9.19 -4.12 -1.08
CA ASP A 15 -10.63 -4.34 -1.07
C ASP A 15 -10.98 -5.74 -0.53
N PRO A 16 -10.80 -6.00 0.78
CA PRO A 16 -10.22 -5.13 1.82
C PRO A 16 -8.69 -5.29 1.96
N ILE A 17 -8.07 -4.45 2.80
CA ILE A 17 -6.70 -4.71 3.26
C ILE A 17 -6.66 -5.98 4.15
N HIS A 18 -5.53 -6.70 4.15
CA HIS A 18 -5.38 -7.94 4.91
C HIS A 18 -3.90 -8.23 5.21
N THR A 19 -3.63 -9.25 6.03
CA THR A 19 -2.28 -9.58 6.53
C THR A 19 -1.24 -9.83 5.42
N GLY A 20 -1.65 -10.42 4.30
CA GLY A 20 -0.79 -10.55 3.11
C GLY A 20 -0.19 -9.22 2.64
N HIS A 21 -0.99 -8.16 2.52
CA HIS A 21 -0.51 -6.83 2.14
C HIS A 21 0.49 -6.27 3.17
N LEU A 22 0.17 -6.40 4.46
CA LEU A 22 1.01 -5.91 5.55
C LEU A 22 2.37 -6.63 5.59
N ARG A 23 2.39 -7.95 5.38
CA ARG A 23 3.63 -8.74 5.34
C ARG A 23 4.53 -8.32 4.19
N VAL A 24 3.97 -8.07 3.00
CA VAL A 24 4.74 -7.61 1.84
C VAL A 24 5.38 -6.25 2.13
N ALA A 25 4.59 -5.28 2.63
CA ALA A 25 5.12 -3.95 2.95
C ALA A 25 6.20 -4.02 4.05
N HIS A 26 5.95 -4.76 5.13
CA HIS A 26 6.89 -4.91 6.24
C HIS A 26 8.19 -5.59 5.80
N HIS A 27 8.11 -6.67 5.03
CA HIS A 27 9.29 -7.35 4.52
C HIS A 27 10.09 -6.42 3.59
N ALA A 28 9.42 -5.72 2.66
CA ALA A 28 10.07 -4.76 1.77
C ALA A 28 10.75 -3.60 2.53
N MET A 29 10.17 -3.12 3.64
CA MET A 29 10.82 -2.12 4.49
C MET A 29 12.15 -2.60 5.05
N GLY A 30 12.20 -3.86 5.54
CA GLY A 30 13.43 -4.49 6.04
C GLY A 30 14.48 -4.67 4.94
N GLU A 31 14.09 -5.30 3.82
CA GLU A 31 14.98 -5.58 2.68
C GLU A 31 15.56 -4.30 2.06
N LEU A 32 14.77 -3.24 1.97
CA LEU A 32 15.19 -1.99 1.35
C LEU A 32 15.80 -1.00 2.35
N ALA A 33 15.82 -1.31 3.65
CA ALA A 33 16.15 -0.37 4.72
C ALA A 33 15.41 0.97 4.54
N ALA A 34 14.08 0.86 4.36
CA ALA A 34 13.18 1.99 4.20
C ALA A 34 12.73 2.51 5.57
N ASP A 35 12.53 3.82 5.67
CA ASP A 35 12.11 4.49 6.90
C ASP A 35 10.58 4.45 7.06
N GLU A 36 9.85 4.33 5.95
CA GLU A 36 8.39 4.38 5.92
C GLU A 36 7.82 3.64 4.71
N ALA A 37 6.60 3.09 4.85
CA ALA A 37 5.79 2.60 3.75
C ALA A 37 4.42 3.29 3.75
N ILE A 38 4.11 3.96 2.64
CA ILE A 38 2.84 4.65 2.42
C ILE A 38 1.96 3.74 1.55
N PHE A 39 0.80 3.35 2.08
CA PHE A 39 -0.21 2.61 1.33
C PHE A 39 -1.04 3.60 0.50
N ILE A 40 -1.23 3.30 -0.79
CA ILE A 40 -1.97 4.15 -1.71
C ILE A 40 -3.16 3.36 -2.29
N PRO A 41 -4.36 3.48 -1.69
CA PRO A 41 -5.55 2.84 -2.21
C PRO A 41 -5.89 3.39 -3.60
N ALA A 42 -5.93 2.51 -4.60
CA ALA A 42 -6.35 2.87 -5.94
C ALA A 42 -7.85 3.24 -5.93
N ARG A 43 -8.21 4.37 -6.56
CA ARG A 43 -9.62 4.72 -6.77
C ARG A 43 -10.35 3.62 -7.56
N ARG A 44 -9.72 3.14 -8.63
CA ARG A 44 -10.09 1.98 -9.45
C ARG A 44 -8.81 1.36 -10.01
N SER A 45 -8.70 0.02 -10.00
CA SER A 45 -7.56 -0.65 -10.66
C SER A 45 -7.71 -0.53 -12.18
N PRO A 46 -6.66 -0.15 -12.93
CA PRO A 46 -6.74 -0.07 -14.40
C PRO A 46 -6.95 -1.44 -15.07
N HIS A 47 -6.73 -2.53 -14.33
CA HIS A 47 -6.85 -3.91 -14.84
C HIS A 47 -8.17 -4.58 -14.44
N LYS A 48 -9.04 -3.90 -13.68
CA LYS A 48 -10.34 -4.43 -13.26
C LYS A 48 -11.47 -3.68 -13.95
N SER A 49 -12.37 -4.43 -14.58
CA SER A 49 -13.60 -3.90 -15.16
C SER A 49 -14.57 -3.45 -14.07
N GLU A 50 -14.63 -4.19 -12.96
CA GLU A 50 -15.50 -3.93 -11.82
C GLU A 50 -15.07 -2.72 -10.99
N MET A 51 -16.07 -2.03 -10.43
CA MET A 51 -15.84 -0.97 -9.45
C MET A 51 -15.52 -1.61 -8.09
N PRO A 52 -14.44 -1.18 -7.40
CA PRO A 52 -14.16 -1.66 -6.05
C PRO A 52 -15.20 -1.12 -5.06
N THR A 53 -15.20 -1.66 -3.85
CA THR A 53 -15.96 -1.09 -2.73
C THR A 53 -15.70 0.43 -2.63
N PRO A 54 -16.71 1.27 -2.29
CA PRO A 54 -16.51 2.72 -2.18
C PRO A 54 -15.31 3.08 -1.31
N GLY A 55 -14.56 4.12 -1.70
CA GLY A 55 -13.27 4.46 -1.09
C GLY A 55 -13.32 4.67 0.43
N GLY A 56 -14.44 5.17 0.96
CA GLY A 56 -14.65 5.34 2.40
C GLY A 56 -14.55 4.04 3.21
N HIS A 57 -14.89 2.89 2.62
CA HIS A 57 -14.77 1.59 3.31
C HIS A 57 -13.38 0.96 3.20
N ARG A 58 -12.50 1.50 2.34
CA ARG A 58 -11.15 0.96 2.08
C ARG A 58 -10.04 1.79 2.72
N PHE A 59 -10.40 2.95 3.28
CA PHE A 59 -9.49 3.85 3.99
C PHE A 59 -9.64 3.80 5.52
N ALA A 60 -10.77 3.25 6.01
CA ALA A 60 -11.11 3.20 7.43
C ALA A 60 -10.27 2.18 8.21
#